data_AF-A0AAV5THI5-F1
#
_entry.id   AF-A0AAV5THI5-F1
#
_cell.length_a   1.000
_cell.length_b   1.000
_cell.length_c   1.000
_cell.angle_alpha   90.00
_cell.angle_beta   90.00
_cell.angle_gamma   90.00
#
_symmetry.space_group_name_H-M   'P 1'
#
loop_
_entity.id
_entity.type
_entity.pdbx_description
1 polymer ?
#
loop_
_entity_poly.entity_id
_entity_poly.type
_entity_poly.pdbx_seq_one_letter_code
_entity_poly.pdbx_strand_id
1 'polypeptide(L)'
;MREAVYDLACSTLLGLGNMFMFMGYDSQLTFVEPVLHSVHDRSPDTIDAHAGFYGTLICVLFFDAKQIPREIITKAHSSVQYTLLIGSLLFTVQLVTFQFIHFLVYYIWCAAVGVGYALFYSGHGGYLTEHSTKKTIHRNSALSWGLATSSMIAGGFILALTARKPFELADSAA
;
A
#
# COMPACT_ATOMS: atom_id res chain seq x y z
N MET A 1 22.50 -19.57 17.93
CA MET A 1 22.51 -18.09 17.87
C MET A 1 22.38 -17.56 16.44
N ARG A 2 23.12 -18.09 15.46
CA ARG A 2 23.08 -17.62 14.06
C ARG A 2 21.68 -17.65 13.41
N GLU A 3 20.95 -18.76 13.58
CA GLU A 3 19.56 -18.89 13.08
C GLU A 3 18.61 -17.81 13.63
N ALA A 4 18.67 -17.54 14.95
CA ALA A 4 17.82 -16.52 15.57
C ALA A 4 18.13 -15.09 15.09
N VAL A 5 19.36 -14.83 14.65
CA VAL A 5 19.76 -13.54 14.04
C VAL A 5 19.22 -13.44 12.62
N TYR A 6 19.24 -14.53 11.85
CA TYR A 6 18.65 -14.56 10.51
C TYR A 6 17.13 -14.40 10.55
N ASP A 7 16.43 -15.08 11.45
CA ASP A 7 14.97 -14.92 11.62
C ASP A 7 14.60 -13.46 11.95
N LEU A 8 15.39 -12.81 12.81
CA LEU A 8 15.19 -11.41 13.17
C LEU A 8 15.51 -10.46 12.01
N ALA A 9 16.59 -10.71 11.27
CA ALA A 9 16.94 -9.95 10.08
C ALA A 9 15.86 -10.06 8.99
N CYS A 10 15.34 -11.25 8.72
CA CYS A 10 14.25 -11.45 7.77
C CYS A 10 12.95 -10.77 8.22
N SER A 11 12.60 -10.87 9.50
CA SER A 11 11.39 -10.22 10.05
C SER A 11 11.47 -8.69 10.02
N THR A 12 12.66 -8.13 10.24
CA THR A 12 12.89 -6.67 10.16
C THR A 12 12.88 -6.18 8.71
N LEU A 13 13.48 -6.90 7.77
CA LEU A 13 13.39 -6.60 6.34
C LEU A 13 11.95 -6.68 5.82
N LEU A 14 11.18 -7.68 6.25
CA LEU A 14 9.76 -7.79 5.93
C LEU A 14 8.98 -6.57 6.45
N GLY A 15 9.20 -6.19 7.72
CA GLY A 15 8.56 -5.01 8.31
C GLY A 15 8.94 -3.71 7.62
N LEU A 16 10.21 -3.55 7.22
CA LEU A 16 10.71 -2.39 6.49
C LEU A 16 10.11 -2.30 5.08
N GLY A 17 9.95 -3.43 4.39
CA GLY A 17 9.22 -3.50 3.12
C GLY A 17 7.74 -3.11 3.28
N ASN A 18 7.08 -3.63 4.32
CA ASN A 18 5.69 -3.29 4.63
C ASN A 18 5.52 -1.80 4.98
N MET A 19 6.48 -1.20 5.70
CA MET A 19 6.50 0.23 6.00
C MET A 19 6.49 1.08 4.73
N PHE A 20 7.36 0.79 3.76
CA PHE A 20 7.41 1.55 2.50
C PHE A 20 6.15 1.38 1.65
N MET A 21 5.61 0.16 1.63
CA MET A 21 4.37 -0.13 0.93
C MET A 21 3.18 0.63 1.52
N PHE A 22 3.01 0.61 2.85
CA PHE A 22 1.95 1.35 3.55
C PHE A 22 2.14 2.86 3.36
N MET A 23 3.36 3.37 3.47
CA MET A 23 3.65 4.78 3.21
C MET A 23 3.22 5.21 1.80
N GLY A 24 3.52 4.40 0.78
CA GLY A 24 3.11 4.66 -0.60
C GLY A 24 1.60 4.65 -0.77
N TYR A 25 0.93 3.64 -0.21
CA TYR A 25 -0.53 3.50 -0.29
C TYR A 25 -1.27 4.61 0.45
N ASP A 26 -0.88 4.93 1.68
CA ASP A 26 -1.48 6.01 2.49
C ASP A 26 -1.31 7.37 1.82
N SER A 27 -0.14 7.60 1.20
CA SER A 27 0.10 8.82 0.42
C SER A 27 -0.82 8.89 -0.80
N GLN A 28 -0.99 7.78 -1.53
CA GLN A 28 -1.88 7.73 -2.69
C GLN A 28 -3.32 8.05 -2.33
N LEU A 29 -3.84 7.53 -1.21
CA LEU A 29 -5.21 7.81 -0.77
C LEU A 29 -5.46 9.30 -0.51
N THR A 30 -4.43 10.04 -0.09
CA THR A 30 -4.54 11.48 0.18
C THR A 30 -4.45 12.31 -1.10
N PHE A 31 -3.63 11.91 -2.06
CA PHE A 31 -3.41 12.67 -3.30
C PHE A 31 -4.37 12.31 -4.45
N VAL A 32 -4.93 11.11 -4.48
CA VAL A 32 -5.75 10.64 -5.62
C VAL A 32 -6.95 11.54 -5.89
N GLU A 33 -7.68 11.93 -4.85
CA GLU A 33 -8.88 12.75 -4.98
C GLU A 33 -8.58 14.17 -5.50
N PRO A 34 -7.68 14.96 -4.88
CA PRO A 34 -7.36 16.28 -5.40
C PRO A 34 -6.72 16.24 -6.80
N VAL A 35 -5.96 15.19 -7.12
CA VAL A 35 -5.36 15.01 -8.45
C VAL A 35 -6.44 14.71 -9.50
N LEU A 36 -7.36 13.79 -9.23
CA LEU A 36 -8.44 13.45 -10.16
C LEU A 36 -9.42 14.61 -10.33
N HIS A 37 -9.74 15.34 -9.27
CA HIS A 37 -10.55 16.56 -9.34
C HIS A 37 -9.88 17.62 -10.23
N SER A 38 -8.58 17.84 -10.09
CA SER A 38 -7.84 18.80 -10.94
C SER A 38 -7.80 18.38 -12.41
N VAL A 39 -7.80 17.09 -12.71
CA VAL A 39 -7.89 16.58 -14.09
C VAL A 39 -9.30 16.75 -14.65
N HIS A 40 -10.32 16.47 -13.84
CA HIS A 40 -11.72 16.69 -14.22
C HIS A 40 -11.98 18.16 -14.58
N ASP A 41 -11.46 19.10 -13.78
CA ASP A 41 -11.58 20.55 -14.04
C ASP A 41 -11.00 20.96 -15.40
N ARG A 42 -9.95 20.27 -15.88
CA ARG A 42 -9.30 20.54 -17.18
C ARG A 42 -9.96 19.80 -18.34
N SER A 43 -10.56 18.65 -18.09
CA SER A 43 -11.08 17.75 -19.12
C SER A 43 -12.23 16.91 -18.55
N PRO A 44 -13.45 17.46 -18.50
CA PRO A 44 -14.59 16.87 -17.80
C PRO A 44 -15.04 15.52 -18.41
N ASP A 45 -14.77 15.28 -19.69
CA ASP A 45 -15.13 14.02 -20.38
C ASP A 45 -14.22 12.84 -20.02
N THR A 46 -13.08 13.07 -19.35
CA THR A 46 -12.07 12.01 -19.17
C THR A 46 -12.29 11.19 -17.90
N ILE A 47 -12.74 11.80 -16.80
CA ILE A 47 -12.88 11.17 -15.46
C ILE A 47 -13.96 11.92 -14.66
N ASP A 48 -14.69 11.22 -13.80
CA ASP A 48 -15.70 11.79 -12.88
C ASP A 48 -15.05 12.52 -11.68
N ALA A 49 -15.71 13.56 -11.16
CA ALA A 49 -15.21 14.42 -10.08
C ALA A 49 -14.86 13.67 -8.78
N HIS A 50 -15.57 12.56 -8.49
CA HIS A 50 -15.37 11.74 -7.28
C HIS A 50 -14.72 10.38 -7.57
N ALA A 51 -13.98 10.26 -8.68
CA ALA A 51 -13.38 9.00 -9.11
C ALA A 51 -12.31 8.46 -8.12
N GLY A 52 -11.76 9.28 -7.22
CA GLY A 52 -10.86 8.80 -6.16
C GLY A 52 -11.60 7.93 -5.13
N PHE A 53 -12.80 8.33 -4.72
CA PHE A 53 -13.65 7.52 -3.84
C PHE A 53 -14.12 6.22 -4.49
N TYR A 54 -14.52 6.26 -5.77
CA TYR A 54 -14.92 5.06 -6.50
C TYR A 54 -13.75 4.08 -6.67
N GLY A 55 -12.55 4.57 -6.98
CA GLY A 55 -11.34 3.76 -7.06
C GLY A 55 -11.02 3.07 -5.73
N THR A 56 -11.13 3.79 -4.62
CA THR A 56 -10.92 3.26 -3.27
C THR A 56 -11.95 2.18 -2.92
N LEU A 57 -13.22 2.41 -3.23
CA LEU A 57 -14.29 1.42 -3.02
C LEU A 57 -14.02 0.13 -3.78
N ILE A 58 -13.63 0.23 -5.06
CA ILE A 58 -13.27 -0.93 -5.88
C ILE A 58 -12.08 -1.68 -5.26
N CYS A 59 -11.05 -0.99 -4.79
CA CYS A 59 -9.91 -1.63 -4.12
C CYS A 59 -10.35 -2.47 -2.92
N VAL A 60 -11.20 -1.92 -2.04
CA VAL A 60 -11.69 -2.60 -0.83
C VAL A 60 -12.57 -3.80 -1.20
N LEU A 61 -13.50 -3.63 -2.15
CA LEU A 61 -14.37 -4.72 -2.60
C LEU A 61 -13.56 -5.90 -3.17
N PHE A 62 -12.53 -5.64 -3.97
CA PHE A 62 -11.67 -6.69 -4.50
C PHE A 62 -10.74 -7.28 -3.44
N PHE A 63 -10.31 -6.51 -2.45
CA PHE A 63 -9.57 -7.02 -1.30
C PHE A 63 -10.39 -8.07 -0.53
N ASP A 64 -11.62 -7.71 -0.14
CA ASP A 64 -12.53 -8.56 0.64
C ASP A 64 -13.00 -9.78 -0.16
N ALA A 65 -13.48 -9.55 -1.39
CA ALA A 65 -14.02 -10.62 -2.24
C ALA A 65 -12.99 -11.71 -2.57
N LYS A 66 -11.71 -11.34 -2.62
CA LYS A 66 -10.63 -12.28 -2.91
C LYS A 66 -10.07 -12.95 -1.66
N GLN A 67 -10.42 -12.52 -0.45
CA GLN A 67 -9.86 -13.10 0.78
C GLN A 67 -10.30 -14.55 0.98
N ILE A 68 -11.53 -14.89 0.57
CA ILE A 68 -12.18 -16.21 0.79
C ILE A 68 -11.58 -17.35 -0.08
N PRO A 69 -11.30 -17.18 -1.40
CA PRO A 69 -10.73 -18.26 -2.22
C PRO A 69 -9.21 -18.48 -2.03
N ARG A 70 -8.55 -17.55 -1.34
CA ARG A 70 -7.09 -17.37 -1.38
C ARG A 70 -6.31 -18.35 -0.50
N GLU A 71 -6.87 -18.76 0.63
CA GLU A 71 -6.26 -19.76 1.53
C GLU A 71 -6.03 -21.11 0.83
N ILE A 72 -6.77 -21.37 -0.24
CA ILE A 72 -6.67 -22.59 -1.06
C ILE A 72 -5.56 -22.43 -2.12
N ILE A 73 -5.41 -21.24 -2.70
CA ILE A 73 -4.45 -20.99 -3.80
C ILE A 73 -3.02 -20.86 -3.27
N THR A 74 -2.79 -20.17 -2.14
CA THR A 74 -1.45 -20.09 -1.51
C THR A 74 -0.97 -21.43 -0.94
N LYS A 75 -1.88 -22.35 -0.60
CA LYS A 75 -1.51 -23.72 -0.23
C LYS A 75 -1.17 -24.61 -1.44
N ALA A 76 -1.69 -24.27 -2.63
CA ALA A 76 -1.58 -25.11 -3.83
C ALA A 76 -0.47 -24.68 -4.80
N HIS A 77 -0.03 -23.42 -4.77
CA HIS A 77 0.98 -22.92 -5.69
C HIS A 77 1.87 -21.87 -5.03
N SER A 78 3.18 -22.11 -5.06
CA SER A 78 4.26 -21.12 -4.99
C SER A 78 4.79 -20.74 -3.60
N SER A 79 6.13 -20.75 -3.51
CA SER A 79 6.92 -20.19 -2.42
C SER A 79 6.39 -18.80 -2.05
N VAL A 80 6.13 -18.58 -0.76
CA VAL A 80 5.60 -17.35 -0.16
C VAL A 80 6.32 -16.07 -0.61
N GLN A 81 7.58 -16.21 -1.00
CA GLN A 81 8.40 -15.12 -1.53
C GLN A 81 7.82 -14.53 -2.82
N TYR A 82 7.28 -15.36 -3.72
CA TYR A 82 6.73 -14.89 -4.99
C TYR A 82 5.42 -14.14 -4.83
N THR A 83 4.59 -14.51 -3.85
CA THR A 83 3.32 -13.81 -3.60
C THR A 83 3.55 -12.43 -3.00
N LEU A 84 4.57 -12.29 -2.13
CA LEU A 84 5.05 -11.00 -1.65
C LEU A 84 5.61 -10.14 -2.78
N LEU A 85 6.44 -10.71 -3.66
CA LEU A 85 7.01 -9.99 -4.80
C LEU A 85 5.92 -9.52 -5.77
N ILE A 86 5.01 -10.41 -6.21
CA ILE A 86 3.91 -10.06 -7.11
C ILE A 86 2.99 -9.01 -6.47
N GLY A 87 2.66 -9.18 -5.17
CA GLY A 87 1.90 -8.19 -4.41
C GLY A 87 2.57 -6.82 -4.48
N SER A 88 3.83 -6.70 -4.07
CA SER A 88 4.58 -5.44 -4.09
C SER A 88 4.74 -4.83 -5.49
N LEU A 89 4.94 -5.64 -6.53
CA LEU A 89 5.06 -5.18 -7.91
C LEU A 89 3.75 -4.53 -8.39
N LEU A 90 2.59 -5.11 -8.07
CA LEU A 90 1.29 -4.52 -8.39
C LEU A 90 1.13 -3.11 -7.77
N PHE A 91 1.64 -2.90 -6.55
CA PHE A 91 1.68 -1.55 -5.94
C PHE A 91 2.61 -0.59 -6.66
N THR A 92 3.80 -1.05 -7.07
CA THR A 92 4.72 -0.16 -7.81
C THR A 92 4.14 0.27 -9.15
N VAL A 93 3.48 -0.64 -9.86
CA VAL A 93 2.83 -0.31 -11.13
C VAL A 93 1.63 0.61 -10.89
N GLN A 94 0.94 0.57 -9.74
CA GLN A 94 -0.09 1.57 -9.39
C GLN A 94 0.46 2.99 -9.32
N LEU A 95 1.65 3.17 -8.74
CA LEU A 95 2.32 4.46 -8.71
C LEU A 95 2.62 4.95 -10.14
N VAL A 96 3.00 4.05 -11.06
CA VAL A 96 3.29 4.38 -12.47
C VAL A 96 2.02 4.72 -13.26
N THR A 97 0.90 4.05 -12.99
CA THR A 97 -0.37 4.26 -13.71
C THR A 97 -0.92 5.67 -13.50
N PHE A 98 -0.61 6.34 -12.39
CA PHE A 98 -0.94 7.76 -12.21
C PHE A 98 -0.32 8.69 -13.26
N GLN A 99 0.73 8.25 -13.96
CA GLN A 99 1.31 9.02 -15.06
C GLN A 99 0.42 9.03 -16.31
N PHE A 100 -0.50 8.07 -16.44
CA PHE A 100 -1.41 7.91 -17.58
C PHE A 100 -2.86 7.87 -17.12
N ILE A 101 -3.46 9.05 -16.97
CA ILE A 101 -4.82 9.21 -16.43
C ILE A 101 -5.85 8.98 -17.52
N HIS A 102 -6.46 7.78 -17.53
CA HIS A 102 -7.58 7.41 -18.40
C HIS A 102 -8.60 6.60 -17.60
N PHE A 103 -9.91 6.86 -17.74
CA PHE A 103 -10.95 6.26 -16.87
C PHE A 103 -10.85 4.74 -16.78
N LEU A 104 -10.73 4.06 -17.92
CA LEU A 104 -10.74 2.60 -18.00
C LEU A 104 -9.49 1.97 -17.36
N VAL A 105 -8.31 2.55 -17.63
CA VAL A 105 -7.05 2.04 -17.10
C VAL A 105 -7.01 2.23 -15.58
N TYR A 106 -7.46 3.38 -15.09
CA TYR A 106 -7.51 3.68 -13.67
C TYR A 106 -8.36 2.67 -12.89
N TYR A 107 -9.60 2.40 -13.32
CA TYR A 107 -10.49 1.47 -12.60
C TYR A 107 -10.02 0.01 -12.65
N ILE A 108 -9.51 -0.45 -13.80
CA ILE A 108 -8.91 -1.80 -13.91
C ILE A 108 -7.74 -1.93 -12.92
N TRP A 109 -6.96 -0.85 -12.78
CA TRP A 109 -5.79 -0.87 -11.94
C TRP A 109 -6.11 -0.78 -10.45
N CYS A 110 -7.14 -0.03 -10.06
CA CYS A 110 -7.72 -0.11 -8.71
C CYS A 110 -8.15 -1.55 -8.35
N ALA A 111 -8.80 -2.27 -9.27
CA ALA A 111 -9.16 -3.67 -9.04
C ALA A 111 -7.93 -4.57 -8.89
N ALA A 112 -6.89 -4.37 -9.71
CA ALA A 112 -5.63 -5.10 -9.63
C ALA A 112 -4.87 -4.84 -8.31
N VAL A 113 -4.88 -3.61 -7.82
CA VAL A 113 -4.32 -3.25 -6.50
C VAL A 113 -5.07 -3.93 -5.37
N GLY A 114 -6.39 -4.00 -5.41
CA GLY A 114 -7.18 -4.78 -4.44
C GLY A 114 -6.74 -6.24 -4.38
N VAL A 115 -6.47 -6.86 -5.53
CA VAL A 115 -5.90 -8.21 -5.62
C VAL A 115 -4.49 -8.26 -5.02
N GLY A 116 -3.63 -7.30 -5.38
CA GLY A 116 -2.25 -7.19 -4.91
C GLY A 116 -2.14 -7.01 -3.40
N TYR A 117 -2.95 -6.12 -2.81
CA TYR A 117 -3.02 -5.87 -1.37
C TYR A 117 -3.24 -7.17 -0.62
N ALA A 118 -4.15 -7.96 -1.17
CA ALA A 118 -4.61 -9.14 -0.52
C ALA A 118 -3.62 -10.32 -0.73
N LEU A 119 -2.89 -10.37 -1.85
CA LEU A 119 -1.77 -11.30 -2.03
C LEU A 119 -0.62 -10.98 -1.07
N PHE A 120 -0.31 -9.68 -0.93
CA PHE A 120 0.73 -9.21 -0.03
C PHE A 120 0.43 -9.56 1.42
N TYR A 121 -0.78 -9.29 1.91
CA TYR A 121 -1.15 -9.55 3.30
C TYR A 121 -1.10 -11.04 3.65
N SER A 122 -1.49 -11.92 2.71
CA SER A 122 -1.38 -13.36 2.89
C SER A 122 0.06 -13.86 2.81
N GLY A 123 0.86 -13.33 1.89
CA GLY A 123 2.29 -13.61 1.83
C GLY A 123 3.01 -13.17 3.10
N HIS A 124 2.65 -12.02 3.66
CA HIS A 124 3.22 -11.49 4.90
C HIS A 124 2.96 -12.41 6.09
N GLY A 125 1.72 -12.89 6.26
CA GLY A 125 1.38 -13.86 7.31
C GLY A 125 2.04 -15.24 7.12
N GLY A 126 2.08 -15.74 5.88
CA GLY A 126 2.76 -16.99 5.55
C GLY A 126 4.27 -16.91 5.81
N TYR A 127 4.92 -15.83 5.41
CA TYR A 127 6.38 -15.67 5.48
C TYR A 127 6.84 -15.64 6.92
N LEU A 128 6.09 -14.91 7.75
CA LEU A 128 6.36 -14.82 9.17
C LEU A 128 6.17 -16.17 9.88
N THR A 129 5.19 -16.97 9.45
CA THR A 129 4.94 -18.29 10.04
C THR A 129 5.99 -19.32 9.62
N GLU A 130 6.49 -19.26 8.38
CA GLU A 130 7.56 -20.15 7.89
C GLU A 130 8.92 -19.84 8.54
N HIS A 131 9.22 -18.56 8.77
CA HIS A 131 10.52 -18.11 9.31
C HIS A 131 10.50 -17.84 10.82
N SER A 132 9.40 -18.14 11.53
CA SER A 132 9.32 -17.98 12.98
C SER A 132 8.96 -19.29 13.69
N THR A 133 9.57 -19.51 14.85
CA THR A 133 9.22 -20.62 15.74
C THR A 133 8.06 -20.20 16.66
N LYS A 134 7.31 -21.16 17.22
CA LYS A 134 6.23 -20.91 18.21
C LYS A 134 6.62 -19.98 19.37
N LYS A 135 7.89 -19.98 19.77
CA LYS A 135 8.40 -19.11 20.85
C LYS A 135 8.73 -17.68 20.39
N THR A 136 9.01 -17.46 19.11
CA THR A 136 9.51 -16.17 18.57
C THR A 136 8.50 -15.45 17.69
N ILE A 137 7.43 -16.13 17.24
CA ILE A 137 6.41 -15.59 16.33
C ILE A 137 5.74 -14.32 16.86
N HIS A 138 5.40 -14.26 18.15
CA HIS A 138 4.77 -13.07 18.73
C HIS A 138 5.68 -11.85 18.68
N ARG A 139 6.97 -12.03 19.03
CA ARG A 139 7.96 -10.95 18.99
C ARG A 139 8.20 -10.49 17.56
N ASN A 140 8.41 -11.43 16.63
CA ASN A 140 8.71 -11.11 15.24
C ASN A 140 7.50 -10.44 14.54
N SER A 141 6.27 -10.87 14.85
CA SER A 141 5.03 -10.24 14.37
C SER A 141 4.85 -8.82 14.90
N ALA A 142 5.06 -8.63 16.20
CA ALA A 142 4.97 -7.31 16.81
C ALA A 142 6.02 -6.35 16.25
N LEU A 143 7.25 -6.84 15.98
CA LEU A 143 8.29 -6.05 15.35
C LEU A 143 7.96 -5.67 13.91
N SER A 144 7.51 -6.61 13.08
CA SER A 144 7.17 -6.32 11.68
C SER A 144 5.98 -5.37 11.57
N TRP A 145 4.96 -5.55 12.40
CA TRP A 145 3.79 -4.66 12.44
C TRP A 145 4.12 -3.30 13.04
N GLY A 146 4.95 -3.25 14.09
CA GLY A 146 5.42 -1.99 14.67
C GLY A 146 6.19 -1.15 13.66
N LEU A 147 7.10 -1.78 12.90
CA LEU A 147 7.80 -1.12 11.79
C LEU A 147 6.82 -0.66 10.71
N ALA A 148 5.82 -1.47 10.36
CA ALA A 148 4.80 -1.06 9.39
C ALA A 148 4.05 0.18 9.84
N THR A 149 3.57 0.24 11.08
CA THR A 149 2.84 1.41 11.62
C THR A 149 3.68 2.68 11.71
N SER A 150 5.02 2.56 11.71
CA SER A 150 5.90 3.73 11.64
C SER A 150 5.85 4.46 10.29
N SER A 151 5.24 3.84 9.25
CA SER A 151 4.97 4.46 7.96
C SER A 151 4.20 5.77 8.08
N MET A 152 3.23 5.84 9.00
CA MET A 152 2.41 7.05 9.20
C MET A 152 3.23 8.19 9.77
N ILE A 153 4.16 7.89 10.69
CA ILE A 153 5.08 8.88 11.25
C ILE A 153 6.02 9.38 10.16
N ALA A 154 6.59 8.47 9.37
CA ALA A 154 7.46 8.81 8.25
C ALA A 154 6.73 9.65 7.18
N GLY A 155 5.52 9.26 6.79
CA GLY A 155 4.68 10.00 5.84
C GLY A 155 4.31 11.38 6.36
N GLY A 156 3.91 11.49 7.64
CA GLY A 156 3.64 12.77 8.29
C GLY A 156 4.88 13.68 8.35
N PHE A 157 6.06 13.11 8.59
CA PHE A 157 7.31 13.87 8.56
C PHE A 157 7.65 14.39 7.17
N ILE A 158 7.47 13.59 6.12
CA ILE A 158 7.66 14.00 4.72
C ILE A 158 6.69 15.13 4.36
N LEU A 159 5.42 15.02 4.78
CA LEU A 159 4.44 16.09 4.59
C LEU A 159 4.85 17.37 5.33
N ALA A 160 5.34 17.28 6.56
CA ALA A 160 5.80 18.45 7.32
C ALA A 160 7.00 19.16 6.66
N LEU A 161 7.91 18.41 6.01
CA LEU A 161 9.03 18.99 5.27
C LEU A 161 8.61 19.59 3.92
N THR A 162 7.61 19.01 3.26
CA THR A 162 7.16 19.44 1.92
C THR A 162 6.06 20.50 1.97
N ALA A 163 5.34 20.59 3.08
CA ALA A 163 4.39 21.67 3.35
C ALA A 163 5.15 23.00 3.39
N ARG A 164 5.09 23.76 2.29
CA ARG A 164 5.51 25.16 2.30
C ARG A 164 4.69 25.89 3.36
N LYS A 165 5.35 26.69 4.21
CA LYS A 165 4.69 27.61 5.14
C LYS A 165 3.58 28.37 4.37
N PRO A 166 2.36 28.53 4.91
CA PRO A 166 1.43 29.53 4.42
C PRO A 166 2.08 30.90 4.69
N PHE A 167 2.76 31.43 3.69
CA PHE A 167 3.42 32.72 3.73
C PHE A 167 2.56 33.70 2.92
N GLU A 168 2.02 34.68 3.65
CA GLU A 168 1.55 35.98 3.15
C GLU A 168 0.30 36.03 2.25
N LEU A 169 -0.89 35.76 2.79
CA LEU A 169 -2.15 36.32 2.25
C LEU A 169 -3.09 36.90 3.30
N ALA A 170 -2.61 37.13 4.54
CA ALA A 170 -3.38 37.80 5.59
C ALA A 170 -3.08 39.30 5.74
N ASP A 171 -1.99 39.81 5.14
CA ASP A 171 -1.53 41.20 5.36
C ASP A 171 -1.86 42.18 4.22
N SER A 172 -2.69 41.81 3.23
CA SER A 172 -3.13 42.73 2.17
C SER A 172 -4.63 43.08 2.20
N ALA A 173 -5.28 42.87 3.36
CA ALA A 173 -6.66 43.30 3.61
C ALA A 173 -6.78 44.26 4.81
N ALA A 174 -5.78 45.12 5.01
CA ALA A 174 -5.79 46.26 5.93
C ALA A 174 -5.71 47.57 5.13
#